data_AF-A0A1G7XDI1-F1
#
_entry.id   AF-A0A1G7XDI1-F1
#
_cell.length_a   1.000
_cell.length_b   1.000
_cell.length_c   1.000
_cell.angle_alpha   90.00
_cell.angle_beta   90.00
_cell.angle_gamma   90.00
#
_symmetry.space_group_name_H-M   'P 1'
#
loop_
_entity.id
_entity.type
_entity.pdbx_description
1 polymer ?
#
loop_
_entity_poly.entity_id
_entity_poly.type
_entity_poly.pdbx_seq_one_letter_code
_entity_poly.pdbx_strand_id
1 'polypeptide(L)'
;MRTRGLVQRLPPAVVEEPAGFGVEPVRGYRPGDFLLSRASRPLNHRLIRFGQRLRLPAEDRHYASYTHAALVVSERGDLIEAVGEGVRDGSIRSYVRDHTMYQVVRIEASEDDRRKVVEFAEFVREARAPYAFLALVSVTLWAFTSARLTFFLDGSFTCSGLVAEGLERTGALFGTSSARIMPAQLAAFFGAPLPPEP
;
A
#
# COMPACT_ATOMS: atom_id res chain seq x y z
N MET A 1 -15.65 21.29 -21.01
CA MET A 1 -14.72 20.31 -21.62
C MET A 1 -14.52 19.18 -20.63
N ARG A 2 -15.12 18.00 -20.87
CA ARG A 2 -15.06 16.82 -20.00
C ARG A 2 -13.81 16.01 -20.33
N THR A 3 -12.89 15.85 -19.39
CA THR A 3 -11.78 14.90 -19.52
C THR A 3 -12.20 13.53 -18.96
N ARG A 4 -12.39 12.62 -19.91
CA ARG A 4 -12.26 11.15 -19.88
C ARG A 4 -12.20 10.47 -18.52
N GLY A 5 -13.22 9.63 -18.30
CA GLY A 5 -13.39 8.80 -17.13
C GLY A 5 -12.33 7.73 -16.95
N LEU A 6 -12.06 7.49 -15.67
CA LEU A 6 -11.52 6.25 -15.13
C LEU A 6 -12.33 5.09 -15.73
N VAL A 7 -11.69 4.26 -16.55
CA VAL A 7 -12.27 2.97 -16.94
C VAL A 7 -12.09 2.05 -15.73
N GLN A 8 -13.07 2.09 -14.82
CA GLN A 8 -13.23 1.16 -13.69
C GLN A 8 -13.94 -0.12 -14.16
N ARG A 9 -13.29 -1.28 -13.99
CA ARG A 9 -13.88 -2.64 -13.90
C ARG A 9 -12.91 -3.45 -13.02
N LEU A 10 -13.25 -4.10 -11.89
CA LEU A 10 -14.49 -4.35 -11.13
C LEU A 10 -14.38 -3.83 -9.65
N PRO A 11 -15.51 -3.64 -8.94
CA PRO A 11 -15.63 -3.20 -7.53
C PRO A 11 -15.82 -4.41 -6.56
N PRO A 12 -16.28 -4.23 -5.30
CA PRO A 12 -15.79 -3.40 -4.18
C PRO A 12 -14.76 -4.18 -3.32
N ALA A 13 -13.97 -3.48 -2.50
CA ALA A 13 -13.37 -4.14 -1.34
C ALA A 13 -14.46 -4.31 -0.27
N VAL A 14 -14.61 -5.51 0.29
CA VAL A 14 -15.40 -5.65 1.52
C VAL A 14 -14.48 -5.34 2.67
N VAL A 15 -14.58 -4.14 3.23
CA VAL A 15 -13.88 -3.85 4.47
C VAL A 15 -14.73 -4.34 5.63
N GLU A 16 -14.28 -5.40 6.30
CA GLU A 16 -15.10 -6.06 7.31
C GLU A 16 -14.99 -5.49 8.72
N GLU A 17 -14.05 -4.58 9.00
CA GLU A 17 -13.82 -4.18 10.40
C GLU A 17 -13.45 -2.70 10.49
N PRO A 18 -13.97 -1.96 11.50
CA PRO A 18 -13.43 -0.64 11.82
C PRO A 18 -11.95 -0.78 12.14
N ALA A 19 -11.14 0.16 11.67
CA ALA A 19 -9.72 0.24 11.96
C ALA A 19 -9.47 0.20 13.48
N GLY A 20 -9.15 -0.97 13.99
CA GLY A 20 -8.83 -1.19 15.40
C GLY A 20 -7.33 -1.07 15.64
N PHE A 21 -6.95 -0.69 16.86
CA PHE A 21 -5.59 -0.86 17.35
C PHE A 21 -5.27 -2.36 17.43
N GLY A 22 -4.59 -2.90 16.42
CA GLY A 22 -4.05 -4.25 16.54
C GLY A 22 -5.08 -5.37 16.72
N VAL A 23 -6.33 -5.17 16.31
CA VAL A 23 -7.37 -6.18 16.45
C VAL A 23 -7.29 -7.11 15.25
N GLU A 24 -7.09 -8.41 15.50
CA GLU A 24 -7.12 -9.42 14.44
C GLU A 24 -8.52 -9.44 13.78
N PRO A 25 -8.62 -9.61 12.44
CA PRO A 25 -9.92 -9.69 11.77
C PRO A 25 -10.73 -10.88 12.28
N VAL A 26 -12.03 -10.69 12.51
CA VAL A 26 -12.93 -11.73 13.03
C VAL A 26 -12.98 -12.98 12.14
N ARG A 27 -12.77 -12.80 10.82
CA ARG A 27 -12.75 -13.89 9.82
C ARG A 27 -11.33 -14.39 9.46
N GLY A 28 -10.31 -14.03 10.24
CA GLY A 28 -8.92 -14.40 9.96
C GLY A 28 -8.34 -13.71 8.73
N TYR A 29 -7.10 -14.03 8.34
CA TYR A 29 -6.43 -13.42 7.20
C TYR A 29 -6.65 -14.21 5.93
N ARG A 30 -6.71 -13.55 4.76
CA ARG A 30 -6.77 -14.23 3.46
C ARG A 30 -5.58 -13.82 2.60
N PRO A 31 -4.78 -14.77 2.09
CA PRO A 31 -3.70 -14.46 1.17
C PRO A 31 -4.20 -13.66 -0.05
N GLY A 32 -3.41 -12.68 -0.48
CA GLY A 32 -3.76 -11.73 -1.54
C GLY A 32 -4.54 -10.50 -1.06
N ASP A 33 -5.08 -10.49 0.17
CA ASP A 33 -5.50 -9.24 0.80
C ASP A 33 -4.27 -8.36 1.10
N PHE A 34 -4.48 -7.09 1.42
CA PHE A 34 -3.38 -6.20 1.78
C PHE A 34 -3.70 -5.40 3.04
N LEU A 35 -2.64 -4.98 3.70
CA LEU A 35 -2.69 -4.17 4.90
C LEU A 35 -2.30 -2.73 4.55
N LEU A 36 -3.02 -1.77 5.11
CA LEU A 36 -2.67 -0.36 5.13
C LEU A 36 -2.39 0.04 6.58
N SER A 37 -1.32 0.82 6.80
CA SER A 37 -0.99 1.28 8.14
C SER A 37 -0.50 2.72 8.17
N ARG A 38 -0.55 3.28 9.38
CA ARG A 38 0.12 4.53 9.73
C ARG A 38 1.46 4.12 10.33
N ALA A 39 2.55 4.30 9.59
CA ALA A 39 3.87 3.93 10.08
C ALA A 39 4.16 4.67 11.40
N SER A 40 4.58 3.94 12.42
CA SER A 40 4.81 4.43 13.79
C SER A 40 6.08 5.28 13.95
N ARG A 41 6.94 5.38 12.92
CA ARG A 41 8.16 6.23 12.96
C ARG A 41 7.89 7.67 12.51
N PRO A 42 8.09 8.69 13.38
CA PRO A 42 7.53 10.03 13.20
C PRO A 42 8.21 10.90 12.11
N LEU A 43 9.49 10.68 11.80
CA LEU A 43 10.25 11.62 10.97
C LEU A 43 9.87 11.57 9.47
N ASN A 44 9.50 10.40 8.94
CA ASN A 44 9.13 10.25 7.52
C ASN A 44 7.61 10.37 7.28
N HIS A 45 6.78 10.21 8.33
CA HIS A 45 5.32 10.20 8.23
C HIS A 45 4.77 11.52 7.70
N ARG A 46 5.22 12.66 8.24
CA ARG A 46 4.73 13.99 7.83
C ARG A 46 5.01 14.30 6.36
N LEU A 47 6.17 13.90 5.87
CA LEU A 47 6.60 14.13 4.49
C LEU A 47 5.76 13.31 3.50
N ILE A 48 5.53 12.02 3.81
CA ILE A 48 4.67 11.14 3.01
C ILE A 48 3.24 11.70 2.97
N ARG A 49 2.68 12.06 4.12
CA ARG A 49 1.33 12.64 4.19
C ARG A 49 1.22 13.91 3.34
N PHE A 50 2.21 14.78 3.41
CA PHE A 50 2.24 16.01 2.62
C PHE A 50 2.27 15.70 1.11
N GLY A 51 3.18 14.82 0.67
CA GLY A 51 3.28 14.40 -0.72
C GLY A 51 1.98 13.77 -1.25
N GLN A 52 1.33 12.92 -0.45
CA GLN A 52 0.03 12.33 -0.79
C GLN A 52 -1.06 13.40 -0.95
N ARG A 53 -1.15 14.37 -0.01
CA ARG A 53 -2.17 15.44 -0.07
C ARG A 53 -2.04 16.34 -1.29
N LEU A 54 -0.83 16.50 -1.84
CA LEU A 54 -0.60 17.25 -3.08
C LEU A 54 -1.07 16.51 -4.33
N ARG A 55 -1.10 15.17 -4.30
CA ARG A 55 -1.43 14.32 -5.45
C ARG A 55 -2.87 13.80 -5.44
N LEU A 56 -3.51 13.76 -4.27
CA LEU A 56 -4.89 13.31 -4.12
C LEU A 56 -5.90 14.42 -4.47
N PRO A 57 -7.04 14.07 -5.09
CA PRO A 57 -8.23 14.91 -5.13
C PRO A 57 -8.64 15.38 -3.73
N ALA A 58 -9.34 16.50 -3.65
CA ALA A 58 -9.67 17.12 -2.35
C ALA A 58 -10.52 16.19 -1.48
N GLU A 59 -11.46 15.48 -2.12
CA GLU A 59 -12.34 14.48 -1.53
C GLU A 59 -11.58 13.30 -0.91
N ASP A 60 -10.42 12.90 -1.45
CA ASP A 60 -9.64 11.73 -1.02
C ASP A 60 -8.54 12.07 0.00
N ARG A 61 -8.37 13.35 0.35
CA ARG A 61 -7.26 13.79 1.23
C ARG A 61 -7.29 13.17 2.62
N HIS A 62 -8.43 12.67 3.08
CA HIS A 62 -8.56 11.97 4.35
C HIS A 62 -7.76 10.65 4.37
N TYR A 63 -7.57 10.00 3.22
CA TYR A 63 -6.74 8.79 3.09
C TYR A 63 -5.25 9.06 3.27
N ALA A 64 -4.82 10.32 3.18
CA ALA A 64 -3.41 10.68 3.23
C ALA A 64 -2.71 10.31 4.54
N SER A 65 -3.43 9.87 5.58
CA SER A 65 -2.83 9.41 6.82
C SER A 65 -2.22 7.99 6.74
N TYR A 66 -2.65 7.17 5.78
CA TYR A 66 -2.00 5.90 5.45
C TYR A 66 -0.65 6.18 4.83
N THR A 67 0.42 5.58 5.37
CA THR A 67 1.79 5.84 4.92
C THR A 67 2.56 4.57 4.62
N HIS A 68 1.98 3.41 4.85
CA HIS A 68 2.60 2.12 4.55
C HIS A 68 1.56 1.10 4.10
N ALA A 69 2.00 0.15 3.29
CA ALA A 69 1.19 -0.94 2.76
C ALA A 69 2.00 -2.25 2.73
N ALA A 70 1.34 -3.39 2.92
CA ALA A 70 1.96 -4.71 2.88
C ALA A 70 1.00 -5.76 2.30
N LEU A 71 1.51 -6.80 1.64
CA LEU A 71 0.68 -7.92 1.16
C LEU A 71 0.54 -8.98 2.25
N VAL A 72 -0.68 -9.50 2.42
CA VAL A 72 -0.96 -10.67 3.25
C VAL A 72 -0.69 -11.91 2.41
N VAL A 73 0.17 -12.80 2.89
CA VAL A 73 0.59 -14.00 2.14
C VAL A 73 0.20 -15.31 2.82
N SER A 74 -0.29 -15.27 4.07
CA SER A 74 -0.80 -16.46 4.76
C SER A 74 -2.05 -16.17 5.59
N GLU A 75 -2.81 -17.22 5.88
CA GLU A 75 -3.98 -17.18 6.77
C GLU A 75 -3.62 -16.85 8.24
N ARG A 76 -2.33 -16.98 8.60
CA ARG A 76 -1.81 -16.65 9.93
C ARG A 76 -1.39 -15.19 10.06
N GLY A 77 -1.52 -14.40 9.00
CA GLY A 77 -1.11 -13.00 8.99
C GLY A 77 0.38 -12.81 8.74
N ASP A 78 1.01 -13.74 8.02
CA ASP A 78 2.34 -13.52 7.46
C ASP A 78 2.24 -12.48 6.33
N LEU A 79 3.23 -11.59 6.27
CA LEU A 79 3.26 -10.46 5.34
C LEU A 79 4.51 -10.51 4.46
N ILE A 80 4.39 -9.95 3.25
CA ILE A 80 5.55 -9.49 2.49
C ILE A 80 5.43 -7.97 2.32
N GLU A 81 6.49 -7.26 2.73
CA GLU A 81 6.52 -5.81 2.73
C GLU A 81 7.84 -5.28 2.19
N ALA A 82 7.78 -4.16 1.47
CA ALA A 82 8.96 -3.41 1.05
C ALA A 82 9.23 -2.33 2.11
N VAL A 83 10.31 -2.45 2.89
CA VAL A 83 10.71 -1.47 3.91
C VAL A 83 12.22 -1.53 4.18
N GLY A 84 12.82 -0.38 4.52
CA GLY A 84 14.23 -0.30 4.90
C GLY A 84 15.17 -0.58 3.72
N GLU A 85 15.73 -1.79 3.67
CA GLU A 85 16.73 -2.17 2.66
C GLU A 85 16.13 -2.92 1.46
N GLY A 86 14.92 -3.49 1.58
CA GLY A 86 14.34 -4.29 0.51
C GLY A 86 12.94 -4.82 0.80
N VAL A 87 12.51 -5.71 -0.09
CA VAL A 87 11.34 -6.58 0.12
C VAL A 87 11.72 -7.72 1.06
N ARG A 88 10.93 -7.93 2.12
CA ARG A 88 11.22 -8.92 3.17
C ARG A 88 9.94 -9.49 3.77
N ASP A 89 10.10 -10.58 4.52
CA ASP A 89 9.04 -11.12 5.35
C ASP A 89 8.71 -10.18 6.53
N GLY A 90 7.43 -10.16 6.87
CA GLY A 90 6.87 -9.45 8.02
C GLY A 90 5.73 -10.26 8.64
N SER A 91 5.12 -9.72 9.69
CA SER A 91 3.97 -10.35 10.33
C SER A 91 3.07 -9.29 10.95
N ILE A 92 1.76 -9.49 10.85
CA ILE A 92 0.77 -8.60 11.49
C ILE A 92 1.00 -8.54 13.01
N ARG A 93 1.55 -9.60 13.61
CA ARG A 93 1.90 -9.62 15.04
C ARG A 93 2.86 -8.50 15.45
N SER A 94 3.76 -8.05 14.57
CA SER A 94 4.62 -6.90 14.88
C SER A 94 3.81 -5.61 15.00
N TYR A 95 2.80 -5.44 14.15
CA TYR A 95 1.91 -4.28 14.20
C TYR A 95 1.08 -4.27 15.49
N VAL A 96 0.57 -5.43 15.91
CA VAL A 96 -0.15 -5.58 17.18
C VAL A 96 0.76 -5.25 18.37
N ARG A 97 1.94 -5.89 18.43
CA ARG A 97 2.91 -5.71 19.51
C ARG A 97 3.39 -4.27 19.63
N ASP A 98 3.62 -3.61 18.50
CA ASP A 98 4.16 -2.25 18.45
C ASP A 98 3.03 -1.20 18.52
N HIS A 99 1.79 -1.61 18.83
CA HIS A 99 0.58 -0.78 18.85
C HIS A 99 0.42 0.10 17.60
N THR A 100 0.85 -0.42 16.45
CA THR A 100 0.78 0.28 15.18
C THR A 100 -0.61 0.11 14.60
N MET A 101 -1.26 1.23 14.30
CA MET A 101 -2.54 1.26 13.62
C MET A 101 -2.43 0.66 12.23
N TYR A 102 -3.23 -0.39 11.98
CA TYR A 102 -3.36 -0.99 10.67
C TYR A 102 -4.81 -1.34 10.35
N GLN A 103 -5.07 -1.50 9.06
CA GLN A 103 -6.33 -1.97 8.50
C GLN A 103 -6.02 -3.03 7.46
N VAL A 104 -6.71 -4.17 7.51
CA VAL A 104 -6.72 -5.12 6.40
C VAL A 104 -7.82 -4.71 5.43
N VAL A 105 -7.45 -4.58 4.15
CA VAL A 105 -8.36 -4.34 3.04
C VAL A 105 -8.54 -5.66 2.30
N ARG A 106 -9.77 -6.17 2.27
CA ARG A 106 -10.08 -7.39 1.54
C ARG A 106 -10.44 -7.10 0.12
N ILE A 107 -9.88 -7.88 -0.79
CA ILE A 107 -10.17 -7.75 -2.21
C ILE A 107 -11.22 -8.78 -2.64
N GLU A 108 -12.10 -8.42 -3.56
CA GLU A 108 -12.88 -9.41 -4.28
C GLU A 108 -12.05 -9.94 -5.45
N ALA A 109 -11.54 -11.16 -5.30
CA ALA A 109 -10.71 -11.83 -6.30
C ALA A 109 -10.91 -13.34 -6.20
N SER A 110 -10.73 -14.04 -7.32
CA SER A 110 -10.75 -15.51 -7.34
C SER A 110 -9.57 -16.08 -6.56
N GLU A 111 -9.67 -17.33 -6.11
CA GLU A 111 -8.55 -18.01 -5.42
C GLU A 111 -7.32 -18.16 -6.33
N ASP A 112 -7.52 -18.29 -7.65
CA ASP A 112 -6.43 -18.31 -8.63
C ASP A 112 -5.70 -16.96 -8.72
N ASP A 113 -6.45 -15.86 -8.75
CA ASP A 113 -5.87 -14.53 -8.77
C ASP A 113 -5.15 -14.20 -7.46
N ARG A 114 -5.74 -14.58 -6.32
CA ARG A 114 -5.11 -14.45 -5.00
C ARG A 114 -3.79 -15.21 -4.93
N ARG A 115 -3.74 -16.43 -5.45
CA ARG A 115 -2.50 -17.21 -5.55
C ARG A 115 -1.45 -16.47 -6.39
N LYS A 116 -1.80 -15.93 -7.55
CA LYS A 116 -0.87 -15.16 -8.40
C LYS A 116 -0.31 -13.91 -7.70
N VAL A 117 -1.14 -13.22 -6.90
CA VAL A 117 -0.68 -12.08 -6.08
C VAL A 117 0.41 -12.52 -5.10
N VAL A 118 0.19 -13.65 -4.43
CA VAL A 118 1.14 -14.21 -3.44
C VAL A 118 2.41 -14.71 -4.12
N GLU A 119 2.30 -15.50 -5.19
CA GLU A 119 3.43 -16.00 -5.97
C GLU A 119 4.33 -14.86 -6.45
N PHE A 120 3.74 -13.74 -6.86
CA PHE A 120 4.50 -12.54 -7.22
C PHE A 120 5.24 -11.94 -6.03
N ALA A 121 4.56 -11.77 -4.89
CA ALA A 121 5.19 -11.20 -3.70
C ALA A 121 6.38 -12.05 -3.24
N GLU A 122 6.23 -13.38 -3.26
CA GLU A 122 7.28 -14.34 -2.96
C GLU A 122 8.44 -14.27 -3.95
N PHE A 123 8.14 -14.22 -5.25
CA PHE A 123 9.15 -14.05 -6.31
C PHE A 123 9.98 -12.78 -6.11
N VAL A 124 9.33 -11.64 -5.84
CA VAL A 124 10.02 -10.37 -5.60
C VAL A 124 10.87 -10.41 -4.34
N ARG A 125 10.36 -11.02 -3.26
CA ARG A 125 11.12 -11.24 -2.02
C ARG A 125 12.35 -12.10 -2.26
N GLU A 126 12.22 -13.21 -2.99
CA GLU A 126 13.31 -14.14 -3.29
C GLU A 126 14.38 -13.50 -4.16
N ALA A 127 13.98 -12.65 -5.10
CA ALA A 127 14.89 -11.82 -5.88
C ALA A 127 15.62 -10.75 -5.03
N ARG A 128 15.26 -10.58 -3.75
CA ARG A 128 15.78 -9.55 -2.83
C ARG A 128 15.71 -8.16 -3.45
N ALA A 129 14.57 -7.86 -4.08
CA ALA A 129 14.40 -6.58 -4.75
C ALA A 129 14.62 -5.40 -3.78
N PRO A 130 15.46 -4.42 -4.13
CA PRO A 130 15.81 -3.32 -3.24
C PRO A 130 14.60 -2.41 -2.94
N TYR A 131 14.65 -1.68 -1.83
CA TYR A 131 13.57 -0.77 -1.43
C TYR A 131 13.70 0.59 -2.12
N ALA A 132 12.68 1.00 -2.87
CA ALA A 132 12.68 2.24 -3.67
C ALA A 132 12.32 3.51 -2.88
N PHE A 133 11.86 3.39 -1.64
CA PHE A 133 11.24 4.52 -0.93
C PHE A 133 12.23 5.64 -0.57
N LEU A 134 13.53 5.35 -0.42
CA LEU A 134 14.54 6.41 -0.28
C LEU A 134 14.57 7.33 -1.51
N ALA A 135 14.21 6.81 -2.69
CA ALA A 135 14.03 7.60 -3.89
C ALA A 135 12.71 8.42 -3.87
N LEU A 136 11.67 7.95 -3.17
CA LEU A 136 10.45 8.74 -2.95
C LEU A 136 10.67 9.87 -1.93
N VAL A 137 11.48 9.63 -0.89
CA VAL A 137 11.93 10.65 0.06
C VAL A 137 12.81 11.69 -0.63
N SER A 138 13.72 11.28 -1.53
CA SER A 138 14.50 12.23 -2.33
C SER A 138 13.60 13.07 -3.22
N VAL A 139 12.60 12.49 -3.89
CA VAL A 139 11.59 13.22 -4.68
C VAL A 139 10.77 14.21 -3.83
N THR A 140 10.59 13.97 -2.53
CA THR A 140 9.84 14.89 -1.65
C THR A 140 10.72 15.99 -1.04
N LEU A 141 11.98 15.69 -0.68
CA LEU A 141 13.01 16.70 -0.38
C LEU A 141 13.27 17.63 -1.57
N TRP A 142 13.02 17.11 -2.75
CA TRP A 142 13.16 17.78 -4.00
C TRP A 142 11.96 18.67 -4.36
N ALA A 143 10.78 18.42 -3.80
CA ALA A 143 9.68 19.41 -3.84
C ALA A 143 10.03 20.73 -3.09
N PHE A 144 11.08 20.71 -2.25
CA PHE A 144 11.67 21.91 -1.62
C PHE A 144 12.72 22.62 -2.51
N THR A 145 13.16 22.03 -3.63
CA THR A 145 14.20 22.58 -4.52
C THR A 145 13.78 22.47 -5.99
N SER A 146 13.68 23.59 -6.69
CA SER A 146 13.09 23.72 -8.05
C SER A 146 13.84 23.05 -9.22
N ALA A 147 14.54 21.92 -9.02
CA ALA A 147 15.15 21.14 -10.10
C ALA A 147 14.08 20.32 -10.88
N ARG A 148 14.43 19.44 -11.87
CA ARG A 148 13.60 18.29 -12.41
C ARG A 148 14.31 16.90 -12.30
N LEU A 149 14.32 16.19 -11.16
CA LEU A 149 15.01 14.91 -10.91
C LEU A 149 14.05 13.86 -10.33
N THR A 150 13.83 12.80 -11.10
CA THR A 150 13.20 11.55 -10.66
C THR A 150 14.30 10.51 -10.56
N PHE A 151 14.60 10.02 -9.37
CA PHE A 151 15.45 8.86 -9.21
C PHE A 151 14.53 7.64 -9.11
N PHE A 152 14.65 6.74 -10.07
CA PHE A 152 14.01 5.43 -10.04
C PHE A 152 15.14 4.43 -10.20
N LEU A 153 15.37 3.61 -9.17
CA LEU A 153 16.28 2.48 -9.29
C LEU A 153 15.47 1.35 -9.89
N ASP A 154 15.84 0.94 -11.10
CA ASP A 154 15.18 -0.16 -11.79
C ASP A 154 15.23 -1.43 -10.92
N GLY A 155 14.11 -2.15 -10.81
CA GLY A 155 13.98 -3.31 -9.92
C GLY A 155 13.77 -3.01 -8.43
N SER A 156 13.56 -1.75 -8.03
CA SER A 156 13.23 -1.39 -6.63
C SER A 156 11.72 -1.20 -6.41
N PHE A 157 11.20 -1.69 -5.28
CA PHE A 157 9.77 -1.58 -4.94
C PHE A 157 9.52 -0.57 -3.83
N THR A 158 8.51 0.29 -3.98
CA THR A 158 7.89 0.98 -2.83
C THR A 158 6.90 0.03 -2.15
N CYS A 159 6.54 0.30 -0.89
CA CYS A 159 5.60 -0.57 -0.16
C CYS A 159 4.24 -0.67 -0.86
N SER A 160 3.67 0.46 -1.27
CA SER A 160 2.44 0.51 -2.07
C SER A 160 2.63 0.08 -3.51
N GLY A 161 3.82 0.26 -4.10
CA GLY A 161 4.11 -0.22 -5.45
C GLY A 161 4.15 -1.75 -5.54
N LEU A 162 4.75 -2.42 -4.55
CA LEU A 162 4.70 -3.88 -4.41
C LEU A 162 3.26 -4.39 -4.34
N VAL A 163 2.44 -3.76 -3.48
CA VAL A 163 1.03 -4.12 -3.34
C VAL A 163 0.27 -3.86 -4.64
N ALA A 164 0.41 -2.68 -5.24
CA ALA A 164 -0.27 -2.31 -6.47
C ALA A 164 0.08 -3.26 -7.62
N GLU A 165 1.36 -3.53 -7.84
CA GLU A 165 1.77 -4.45 -8.90
C GLU A 165 1.25 -5.86 -8.63
N GLY A 166 1.30 -6.35 -7.39
CA GLY A 166 0.66 -7.61 -7.02
C GLY A 166 -0.81 -7.64 -7.42
N LEU A 167 -1.56 -6.59 -7.07
CA LEU A 167 -2.99 -6.47 -7.36
C LEU A 167 -3.33 -6.34 -8.86
N GLU A 168 -2.41 -5.89 -9.72
CA GLU A 168 -2.64 -5.91 -11.17
C GLU A 168 -2.88 -7.35 -11.70
N ARG A 169 -2.41 -8.38 -10.98
CA ARG A 169 -2.66 -9.79 -11.32
C ARG A 169 -4.09 -10.24 -11.07
N THR A 170 -4.88 -9.47 -10.32
CA THR A 170 -6.31 -9.68 -10.15
C THR A 170 -7.14 -8.93 -11.20
N GLY A 171 -6.47 -8.23 -12.13
CA GLY A 171 -7.12 -7.35 -13.10
C GLY A 171 -7.39 -5.94 -12.57
N ALA A 172 -6.86 -5.57 -11.39
CA ALA A 172 -6.93 -4.19 -10.93
C ALA A 172 -6.15 -3.26 -11.88
N LEU A 173 -6.81 -2.22 -12.39
CA LEU A 173 -6.21 -1.27 -13.32
C LEU A 173 -6.09 0.11 -12.66
N PHE A 174 -4.87 0.51 -12.34
CA PHE A 174 -4.60 1.82 -11.77
C PHE A 174 -4.45 2.89 -12.87
N GLY A 175 -4.88 4.12 -12.60
CA GLY A 175 -4.75 5.25 -13.54
C GLY A 175 -3.31 5.75 -13.73
N THR A 176 -2.33 5.14 -13.07
CA THR A 176 -0.89 5.39 -13.22
C THR A 176 -0.12 4.09 -12.99
N SER A 177 1.17 4.08 -13.29
CA SER A 177 2.04 2.92 -13.04
C SER A 177 2.02 2.54 -11.56
N SER A 178 1.87 1.25 -11.27
CA SER A 178 1.92 0.64 -9.94
C SER A 178 3.09 1.15 -9.09
N ALA A 179 4.28 1.29 -9.68
CA ALA A 179 5.48 1.81 -9.01
C ALA A 179 5.33 3.24 -8.43
N ARG A 180 4.37 4.03 -8.93
CA ARG A 180 4.07 5.40 -8.48
C ARG A 180 2.84 5.50 -7.59
N ILE A 181 2.12 4.38 -7.38
CA ILE A 181 0.96 4.34 -6.49
C ILE A 181 1.41 4.56 -5.06
N MET A 182 0.71 5.46 -4.36
CA MET A 182 0.92 5.74 -2.94
C MET A 182 -0.09 4.98 -2.07
N PRO A 183 0.20 4.71 -0.78
CA PRO A 183 -0.73 4.01 0.10
C PRO A 183 -2.12 4.64 0.16
N ALA A 184 -2.21 5.97 0.16
CA ALA A 184 -3.50 6.65 0.15
C ALA A 184 -4.28 6.49 -1.17
N GLN A 185 -3.60 6.27 -2.30
CA GLN A 185 -4.28 5.97 -3.56
C GLN A 185 -4.82 4.54 -3.58
N LEU A 186 -4.13 3.58 -2.95
CA LEU A 186 -4.70 2.24 -2.71
C LEU A 186 -5.94 2.34 -1.83
N ALA A 187 -5.86 3.11 -0.74
CA ALA A 187 -6.99 3.33 0.16
C ALA A 187 -8.20 3.92 -0.59
N ALA A 188 -7.99 4.96 -1.41
CA ALA A 188 -9.04 5.56 -2.22
C ALA A 188 -9.60 4.60 -3.29
N PHE A 189 -8.72 3.89 -4.01
CA PHE A 189 -9.11 2.97 -5.08
C PHE A 189 -9.99 1.83 -4.56
N PHE A 190 -9.66 1.29 -3.39
CA PHE A 190 -10.41 0.20 -2.77
C PHE A 190 -11.50 0.67 -1.79
N GLY A 191 -11.68 1.98 -1.58
CA GLY A 191 -12.66 2.50 -0.62
C GLY A 191 -12.40 1.98 0.81
N ALA A 192 -11.13 1.97 1.23
CA ALA A 192 -10.77 1.58 2.59
C ALA A 192 -11.52 2.45 3.63
N PRO A 193 -11.73 1.99 4.87
CA PRO A 193 -12.36 2.81 5.89
C PRO A 193 -11.51 4.03 6.17
N LEU A 194 -12.16 5.05 6.71
CA LEU A 194 -11.41 6.19 7.21
C LEU A 194 -10.47 5.71 8.31
N PRO A 195 -9.20 6.13 8.26
CA PRO A 195 -8.29 5.91 9.37
C PRO A 195 -8.89 6.63 10.59
N PRO A 196 -8.99 5.95 11.75
CA PRO A 196 -9.66 6.49 12.92
C PRO A 196 -8.88 7.72 13.39
N GLU A 197 -9.62 8.72 13.89
CA GLU A 197 -9.00 9.89 14.48
C GLU A 197 -8.25 9.49 15.76
N PRO A 198 -7.10 10.12 16.04
CA PRO A 198 -6.34 9.86 17.27
C PRO A 198 -7.13 10.24 18.53
#